data_AF-A0A812R196-F1
#
_entry.id   AF-A0A812R196-F1
#
_cell.length_a   1.000
_cell.length_b   1.000
_cell.length_c   1.000
_cell.angle_alpha   90.00
_cell.angle_beta   90.00
_cell.angle_gamma   90.00
#
_symmetry.space_group_name_H-M   'P 1'
#
loop_
_entity.id
_entity.type
_entity.pdbx_description
1 polymer ?
#
loop_
_entity_poly.entity_id
_entity_poly.type
_entity_poly.pdbx_seq_one_letter_code
_entity_poly.pdbx_strand_id
1 'polypeptide(L)'
;MAGSIDRLEAFMVSEHKLDPSVFQKVKDLGAQSVSDFFGLYTECDYEEGVKELLLAALAESSSVVCDLMSASSTAFAEEDLEAPFPTELRQKQEDAFLAKYSLKFPPEFRPSSSLLARHYREFRRMKKEVDDLQKVRSAAESSAMPVTEVKQLGDFRVILKAEPPAQRSAIPSLHPGTKVNEFAVSDVLTYRTFAAERLRRHPGSVNQAIQWFLDRDHQTRVAAGALYAEDYPFGEALRQFFLHKTAVLWQVGNVGLIDEPTRPKRSSTATVESRQDDAELPNPTRPRVPRTSSGQTDSSTGKTITSNDVSQAVLVPEEPFDNMLMKAASSFARCYDQLSKDSFQPATLAQEAFEFASRYVDLNKEAERLGMKLCKIKPKLRMFLELSYCCTCSPSANWCYRDEDFAGKVAMAAFRRGGANTVRALAESYFLRWKSMYAVPELC
;
A
#
# COMPACT_ATOMS: atom_id res chain seq x y z
N MET A 1 -6.19 -53.29 1.83
CA MET A 1 -6.03 -52.08 2.67
C MET A 1 -4.62 -51.88 3.22
N ALA A 2 -3.64 -52.74 2.95
CA ALA A 2 -2.24 -52.59 3.38
C ALA A 2 -1.41 -51.67 2.45
N GLY A 3 -1.89 -50.47 2.13
CA GLY A 3 -1.24 -49.63 1.09
C GLY A 3 -0.96 -48.17 1.47
N SER A 4 -1.58 -47.66 2.53
CA SER A 4 -1.46 -46.24 2.88
C SER A 4 -0.27 -45.95 3.81
N ILE A 5 -0.03 -46.84 4.78
CA ILE A 5 1.04 -46.64 5.77
C ILE A 5 2.42 -46.92 5.19
N ASP A 6 2.56 -47.96 4.38
CA ASP A 6 3.83 -48.31 3.72
C ASP A 6 4.26 -47.22 2.73
N ARG A 7 3.28 -46.55 2.09
CA ARG A 7 3.53 -45.37 1.24
C ARG A 7 3.99 -44.16 2.06
N LEU A 8 3.40 -43.93 3.23
CA LEU A 8 3.84 -42.87 4.13
C LEU A 8 5.26 -43.14 4.66
N GLU A 9 5.56 -44.38 5.02
CA GLU A 9 6.89 -44.80 5.46
C GLU A 9 7.94 -44.63 4.35
N ALA A 10 7.64 -45.11 3.13
CA ALA A 10 8.51 -44.92 1.98
C ALA A 10 8.77 -43.44 1.71
N PHE A 11 7.72 -42.62 1.72
CA PHE A 11 7.84 -41.18 1.50
C PHE A 11 8.69 -40.49 2.59
N MET A 12 8.39 -40.71 3.87
CA MET A 12 9.08 -40.01 4.96
C MET A 12 10.49 -40.55 5.20
N VAL A 13 10.65 -41.87 5.30
CA VAL A 13 11.92 -42.52 5.68
C VAL A 13 12.83 -42.72 4.47
N SER A 14 12.30 -43.20 3.34
CA SER A 14 13.15 -43.53 2.18
C SER A 14 13.43 -42.32 1.30
N GLU A 15 12.42 -41.53 0.94
CA GLU A 15 12.59 -40.37 0.04
C GLU A 15 13.13 -39.15 0.80
N HIS A 16 12.57 -38.84 1.96
CA HIS A 16 12.94 -37.65 2.74
C HIS A 16 13.98 -37.92 3.84
N LYS A 17 14.46 -39.15 3.98
CA LYS A 17 15.51 -39.56 4.94
C LYS A 17 15.19 -39.19 6.39
N LEU A 18 13.91 -39.19 6.76
CA LEU A 18 13.49 -38.98 8.13
C LEU A 18 13.96 -40.15 9.00
N ASP A 19 14.41 -39.85 10.22
CA ASP A 19 14.82 -40.89 11.16
C ASP A 19 13.64 -41.86 11.44
N PRO A 20 13.84 -43.20 11.33
CA PRO A 20 12.79 -44.19 11.57
C PRO A 20 12.11 -44.05 12.94
N SER A 21 12.84 -43.56 13.96
CA SER A 21 12.27 -43.32 15.29
C SER A 21 11.26 -42.16 15.31
N VAL A 22 11.43 -41.17 14.44
CA VAL A 22 10.47 -40.07 14.27
C VAL A 22 9.24 -40.57 13.52
N PHE A 23 9.42 -41.42 12.50
CA PHE A 23 8.31 -42.04 11.80
C PHE A 23 7.46 -42.93 12.73
N GLN A 24 8.09 -43.67 13.64
CA GLN A 24 7.35 -44.46 14.63
C GLN A 24 6.46 -43.57 15.52
N LYS A 25 6.93 -42.38 15.94
CA LYS A 25 6.11 -41.42 16.69
C LYS A 25 4.92 -40.91 15.86
N VAL A 26 5.11 -40.64 14.58
CA VAL A 26 4.03 -40.22 13.66
C VAL A 26 2.98 -41.32 13.52
N LYS A 27 3.42 -42.58 13.47
CA LYS A 27 2.53 -43.74 13.45
C LYS A 27 1.78 -43.92 14.78
N ASP A 28 2.45 -43.69 15.91
CA ASP A 28 1.83 -43.75 17.24
C ASP A 28 0.79 -42.63 17.45
N LEU A 29 0.95 -41.49 16.76
CA LEU A 29 -0.04 -40.40 16.69
C LEU A 29 -1.26 -40.73 15.79
N GLY A 30 -1.28 -41.90 15.17
CA GLY A 30 -2.42 -42.39 14.41
C GLY A 30 -2.45 -41.98 12.93
N ALA A 31 -1.36 -41.43 12.38
CA ALA A 31 -1.28 -41.12 10.95
C ALA A 31 -1.22 -42.43 10.13
N GLN A 32 -2.21 -42.63 9.25
CA GLN A 32 -2.26 -43.80 8.36
C GLN A 32 -1.95 -43.43 6.90
N SER A 33 -1.96 -42.14 6.57
CA SER A 33 -1.72 -41.61 5.23
C SER A 33 -0.97 -40.28 5.29
N VAL A 34 -0.46 -39.85 4.13
CA VAL A 34 0.16 -38.52 3.97
C VAL A 34 -0.85 -37.41 4.31
N SER A 35 -2.13 -37.60 3.98
CA SER A 35 -3.18 -36.64 4.30
C SER A 35 -3.42 -36.54 5.81
N ASP A 36 -3.39 -37.67 6.53
CA ASP A 36 -3.54 -37.66 7.99
C ASP A 36 -2.36 -36.97 8.66
N PHE A 37 -1.14 -37.22 8.15
CA PHE A 37 0.07 -36.54 8.63
C PHE A 37 -0.03 -35.01 8.49
N PHE A 38 -0.49 -34.50 7.34
CA PHE A 38 -0.73 -33.06 7.18
C PHE A 38 -1.90 -32.55 8.03
N GLY A 39 -2.89 -33.40 8.31
CA GLY A 39 -4.01 -33.08 9.20
C GLY A 39 -3.65 -33.05 10.68
N LEU A 40 -2.54 -33.66 11.09
CA LEU A 40 -2.02 -33.62 12.46
C LEU A 40 -1.40 -32.27 12.84
N TYR A 41 -1.10 -31.42 11.85
CA TYR A 41 -0.57 -30.08 12.08
C TYR A 41 -1.62 -29.05 11.68
N THR A 42 -2.23 -28.38 12.65
CA THR A 42 -2.95 -27.14 12.35
C THR A 42 -1.95 -26.00 12.18
N GLU A 43 -2.35 -24.95 11.45
CA GLU A 43 -1.54 -23.74 11.29
C GLU A 43 -1.15 -23.13 12.64
N CYS A 44 -2.04 -23.24 13.64
CA CYS A 44 -1.76 -22.85 15.03
C CYS A 44 -0.65 -23.71 15.66
N ASP A 45 -0.70 -25.04 15.52
CA ASP A 45 0.30 -25.93 16.13
C ASP A 45 1.68 -25.76 15.49
N TYR A 46 1.73 -25.45 14.18
CA TYR A 46 2.99 -25.15 13.50
C TYR A 46 3.60 -23.84 14.01
N GLU A 47 2.80 -22.78 14.12
CA GLU A 47 3.30 -21.50 14.63
C GLU A 47 3.75 -21.59 16.09
N GLU A 48 3.01 -22.30 16.94
CA GLU A 48 3.39 -22.51 18.33
C GLU A 48 4.62 -23.42 18.45
N GLY A 49 4.69 -24.50 17.68
CA GLY A 49 5.85 -25.40 17.65
C GLY A 49 7.13 -24.73 17.14
N VAL A 50 7.05 -23.86 16.12
CA VAL A 50 8.19 -23.06 15.65
C VAL A 50 8.61 -22.03 16.69
N LYS A 51 7.66 -21.41 17.39
CA LYS A 51 7.96 -20.49 18.51
C LYS A 51 8.66 -21.22 19.64
N GLU A 52 8.20 -22.40 20.04
CA GLU A 52 8.85 -23.20 21.08
C GLU A 52 10.25 -23.66 20.67
N LEU A 53 10.44 -24.12 19.42
CA LEU A 53 11.75 -24.49 18.90
C LEU A 53 12.72 -23.31 18.84
N LEU A 54 12.25 -22.13 18.43
CA LEU A 54 13.03 -20.90 18.44
C LEU A 54 13.39 -20.48 19.87
N LEU A 55 12.44 -20.55 20.80
CA LEU A 55 12.66 -20.22 22.20
C LEU A 55 13.62 -21.21 22.88
N ALA A 56 13.52 -22.50 22.57
CA ALA A 56 14.43 -23.53 23.05
C ALA A 56 15.84 -23.35 22.47
N ALA A 57 15.97 -23.08 21.16
CA ALA A 57 17.26 -22.79 20.54
C ALA A 57 17.90 -21.49 21.06
N LEU A 58 17.09 -20.47 21.35
CA LEU A 58 17.51 -19.22 21.99
C LEU A 58 17.94 -19.45 23.46
N ALA A 59 17.31 -20.39 24.15
CA ALA A 59 17.65 -20.74 25.54
C ALA A 59 18.94 -21.56 25.64
N GLU A 60 19.24 -22.42 24.66
CA GLU A 60 20.37 -23.35 24.72
C GLU A 60 21.67 -22.80 24.11
N SER A 61 21.66 -21.72 23.31
CA SER A 61 22.89 -21.26 22.66
C SER A 61 22.90 -19.77 22.29
N SER A 62 23.53 -18.93 23.13
CA SER A 62 23.70 -17.49 22.82
C SER A 62 24.69 -17.22 21.66
N SER A 63 25.57 -18.17 21.29
CA SER A 63 26.54 -17.97 20.21
C SER A 63 26.04 -18.43 18.84
N VAL A 64 25.25 -19.50 18.77
CA VAL A 64 24.79 -20.09 17.49
C VAL A 64 23.83 -19.16 16.75
N VAL A 65 23.00 -18.40 17.48
CA VAL A 65 22.12 -17.39 16.90
C VAL A 65 22.91 -16.21 16.34
N CYS A 66 24.00 -15.79 17.00
CA CYS A 66 24.92 -14.78 16.47
C CYS A 66 25.64 -15.29 15.21
N ASP A 67 26.04 -16.55 15.17
CA ASP A 67 26.75 -17.12 14.01
C ASP A 67 25.83 -17.36 12.81
N LEU A 68 24.57 -17.80 13.03
CA LEU A 68 23.58 -17.93 11.94
C LEU A 68 23.15 -16.56 11.39
N MET A 69 22.98 -15.56 12.26
CA MET A 69 22.67 -14.19 11.84
C MET A 69 23.85 -13.56 11.08
N SER A 70 25.09 -13.86 11.48
CA SER A 70 26.32 -13.41 10.82
C SER A 70 26.59 -14.12 9.49
N ALA A 71 26.29 -15.42 9.40
CA ALA A 71 26.39 -16.20 8.16
C ALA A 71 25.31 -15.80 7.13
N SER A 72 24.10 -15.47 7.58
CA SER A 72 23.04 -14.96 6.70
C SER A 72 23.29 -13.54 6.20
N SER A 73 24.01 -12.71 6.96
CA SER A 73 24.36 -11.33 6.56
C SER A 73 25.65 -11.23 5.75
N THR A 74 26.51 -12.26 5.76
CA THR A 74 27.73 -12.31 4.92
C THR A 74 27.55 -13.01 3.57
N ALA A 75 26.47 -13.77 3.37
CA ALA A 75 26.19 -14.43 2.09
C ALA A 75 25.60 -13.51 1.00
N PHE A 76 25.16 -12.31 1.36
CA PHE A 76 24.74 -11.27 0.41
C PHE A 76 25.39 -9.95 0.82
N ALA A 77 26.58 -9.66 0.27
CA ALA A 77 27.04 -8.27 0.26
C ALA A 77 25.88 -7.43 -0.31
N GLU A 78 25.34 -6.51 0.48
CA GLU A 78 24.23 -5.65 0.08
C GLU A 78 24.68 -4.84 -1.14
N GLU A 79 24.39 -5.39 -2.32
CA GLU A 79 24.70 -4.74 -3.58
C GLU A 79 23.77 -3.51 -3.65
N ASP A 80 24.39 -2.33 -3.49
CA ASP A 80 23.77 -1.01 -3.58
C ASP A 80 22.88 -0.97 -4.83
N LEU A 81 21.57 -0.94 -4.61
CA LEU A 81 20.57 -1.01 -5.68
C LEU A 81 20.64 0.23 -6.58
N GLU A 82 21.13 1.35 -6.08
CA GLU A 82 21.17 2.64 -6.77
C GLU A 82 22.53 2.91 -7.44
N ALA A 83 23.56 2.09 -7.16
CA ALA A 83 24.87 2.21 -7.80
C ALA A 83 24.73 2.11 -9.33
N PRO A 84 25.19 3.10 -10.11
CA PRO A 84 25.04 3.08 -11.56
C PRO A 84 25.76 1.87 -12.16
N PHE A 85 25.26 1.38 -13.29
CA PHE A 85 25.95 0.31 -14.01
C PHE A 85 27.35 0.73 -14.46
N PRO A 86 28.32 -0.20 -14.47
CA PRO A 86 29.53 -0.03 -15.28
C PRO A 86 29.14 0.27 -16.73
N THR A 87 29.85 1.21 -17.36
CA THR A 87 29.56 1.68 -18.72
C THR A 87 29.43 0.53 -19.73
N GLU A 88 30.28 -0.50 -19.59
CA GLU A 88 30.26 -1.70 -20.43
C GLU A 88 28.96 -2.51 -20.29
N LEU A 89 28.50 -2.72 -19.04
CA LEU A 89 27.28 -3.46 -18.77
C LEU A 89 26.05 -2.69 -19.28
N ARG A 90 26.06 -1.36 -19.14
CA ARG A 90 25.02 -0.50 -19.69
C ARG A 90 24.94 -0.64 -21.21
N GLN A 91 26.06 -0.52 -21.91
CA GLN A 91 26.11 -0.65 -23.37
C GLN A 91 25.57 -2.02 -23.80
N LYS A 92 25.99 -3.09 -23.11
CA LYS A 92 25.49 -4.45 -23.36
C LYS A 92 23.97 -4.58 -23.18
N GLN A 93 23.37 -3.92 -22.18
CA GLN A 93 21.91 -3.91 -21.99
C GLN A 93 21.20 -3.10 -23.07
N GLU A 94 21.76 -1.96 -23.47
CA GLU A 94 21.22 -1.13 -24.57
C GLU A 94 21.27 -1.90 -25.90
N ASP A 95 22.37 -2.59 -26.20
CA ASP A 95 22.54 -3.41 -27.40
C ASP A 95 21.60 -4.62 -27.40
N ALA A 96 21.42 -5.28 -26.24
CA ALA A 96 20.47 -6.38 -26.09
C ALA A 96 19.02 -5.93 -26.27
N PHE A 97 18.66 -4.74 -25.75
CA PHE A 97 17.34 -4.14 -25.95
C PHE A 97 17.11 -3.81 -27.43
N LEU A 98 18.10 -3.19 -28.08
CA LEU A 98 18.05 -2.86 -29.51
C LEU A 98 17.90 -4.13 -30.37
N ALA A 99 18.66 -5.19 -30.08
CA ALA A 99 18.55 -6.46 -30.78
C ALA A 99 17.17 -7.11 -30.63
N LYS A 100 16.58 -7.02 -29.43
CA LYS A 100 15.30 -7.67 -29.11
C LYS A 100 14.09 -6.92 -29.66
N TYR A 101 14.10 -5.59 -29.61
CA TYR A 101 12.93 -4.77 -29.94
C TYR A 101 13.12 -3.91 -31.19
N SER A 102 14.31 -3.93 -31.79
CA SER A 102 14.68 -3.09 -32.94
C SER A 102 14.39 -1.59 -32.72
N LEU A 103 14.44 -1.14 -31.47
CA LEU A 103 14.07 0.21 -31.06
C LEU A 103 15.24 0.86 -30.32
N LYS A 104 15.64 2.06 -30.78
CA LYS A 104 16.68 2.87 -30.16
C LYS A 104 16.04 4.06 -29.46
N PHE A 105 16.21 4.16 -28.14
CA PHE A 105 15.70 5.32 -27.40
C PHE A 105 16.48 6.59 -27.79
N PRO A 106 15.77 7.68 -28.14
CA PRO A 106 16.37 9.00 -28.23
C PRO A 106 17.04 9.36 -26.89
N PRO A 107 18.16 10.11 -26.89
CA PRO A 107 18.91 10.43 -25.67
C PRO A 107 18.04 10.99 -24.54
N GLU A 108 17.04 11.79 -24.87
CA GLU A 108 16.09 12.43 -23.96
C GLU A 108 15.12 11.47 -23.26
N PHE A 109 14.87 10.28 -23.82
CA PHE A 109 14.00 9.25 -23.23
C PHE A 109 14.79 8.11 -22.58
N ARG A 110 16.13 8.21 -22.53
CA ARG A 110 16.95 7.19 -21.87
C ARG A 110 16.77 7.31 -20.36
N PRO A 111 16.38 6.22 -19.67
CA PRO A 111 16.35 6.22 -18.22
C PRO A 111 17.76 6.51 -17.68
N SER A 112 17.83 7.10 -16.49
CA SER A 112 19.11 7.33 -15.82
C SER A 112 19.82 5.99 -15.58
N SER A 113 21.16 6.02 -15.53
CA SER A 113 21.97 4.82 -15.32
C SER A 113 21.68 4.13 -13.99
N SER A 114 21.33 4.90 -12.96
CA SER A 114 20.91 4.38 -11.65
C SER A 114 19.56 3.69 -11.72
N LEU A 115 18.56 4.29 -12.38
CA LEU A 115 17.24 3.69 -12.53
C LEU A 115 17.29 2.38 -13.32
N LEU A 116 18.06 2.34 -14.41
CA LEU A 116 18.23 1.14 -15.21
C LEU A 116 18.95 0.02 -14.41
N ALA A 117 19.99 0.39 -13.65
CA ALA A 117 20.73 -0.55 -12.80
C ALA A 117 19.84 -1.15 -11.70
N ARG A 118 19.04 -0.30 -11.05
CA ARG A 118 18.08 -0.72 -10.04
C ARG A 118 17.05 -1.70 -10.58
N HIS A 119 16.35 -1.34 -11.67
CA HIS A 119 15.34 -2.21 -12.25
C HIS A 119 15.93 -3.56 -12.69
N TYR A 120 17.14 -3.58 -13.24
CA TYR A 120 17.80 -4.83 -13.58
C TYR A 120 18.12 -5.70 -12.35
N ARG A 121 18.63 -5.10 -11.27
CA ARG A 121 18.91 -5.80 -10.01
C ARG A 121 17.63 -6.32 -9.35
N GLU A 122 16.57 -5.51 -9.33
CA GLU A 122 15.24 -5.90 -8.85
C GLU A 122 14.67 -7.07 -9.66
N PHE A 123 14.79 -7.02 -10.99
CA PHE A 123 14.34 -8.09 -11.87
C PHE A 123 15.12 -9.39 -11.63
N ARG A 124 16.45 -9.29 -11.43
CA ARG A 124 17.30 -10.43 -11.08
C ARG A 124 16.97 -11.03 -9.71
N ARG A 125 16.56 -10.20 -8.75
CA ARG A 125 16.16 -10.60 -7.39
C ARG A 125 14.72 -11.14 -7.32
N MET A 126 13.93 -11.06 -8.40
CA MET A 126 12.50 -11.43 -8.42
C MET A 126 11.65 -10.73 -7.34
N LYS A 127 12.16 -9.63 -6.76
CA LYS A 127 11.52 -8.88 -5.69
C LYS A 127 11.23 -7.48 -6.23
N LYS A 128 9.96 -7.19 -6.47
CA LYS A 128 9.52 -5.87 -6.92
C LYS A 128 9.32 -4.99 -5.69
N GLU A 129 10.28 -4.11 -5.43
CA GLU A 129 10.07 -3.04 -4.45
C GLU A 129 9.32 -1.90 -5.15
N VAL A 130 8.18 -1.50 -4.57
CA VAL A 130 7.34 -0.44 -5.13
C VAL A 130 8.01 0.89 -4.83
N ASP A 131 8.29 1.69 -5.86
CA ASP A 131 8.80 3.04 -5.64
C ASP A 131 7.84 3.84 -4.77
N ASP A 132 8.40 4.60 -3.83
CA ASP A 132 7.64 5.58 -3.06
C ASP A 132 6.99 6.56 -4.04
N LEU A 133 5.67 6.67 -3.97
CA LEU A 133 4.87 7.56 -4.81
C LEU A 133 5.34 9.02 -4.69
N GLN A 134 5.95 9.41 -3.57
CA GLN A 134 6.56 10.73 -3.43
C GLN A 134 7.79 10.92 -4.34
N LYS A 135 8.60 9.87 -4.53
CA LYS A 135 9.77 9.91 -5.43
C LYS A 135 9.35 9.94 -6.89
N VAL A 136 8.36 9.13 -7.27
CA VAL A 136 7.78 9.15 -8.63
C VAL A 136 7.20 10.53 -8.93
N ARG A 137 6.51 11.13 -7.96
CA ARG A 137 5.95 12.47 -8.08
C ARG A 137 7.03 13.56 -8.21
N SER A 138 8.06 13.53 -7.37
CA SER A 138 9.18 14.48 -7.44
C SER A 138 9.95 14.37 -8.76
N ALA A 139 10.16 13.14 -9.25
CA ALA A 139 10.76 12.90 -10.57
C ALA A 139 9.89 13.44 -11.71
N ALA A 140 8.56 13.26 -11.63
CA ALA A 140 7.61 13.79 -12.62
C ALA A 140 7.52 15.33 -12.58
N GLU A 141 7.54 15.92 -11.39
CA GLU A 141 7.50 17.38 -11.19
C GLU A 141 8.81 18.05 -11.62
N SER A 142 9.96 17.40 -11.44
CA SER A 142 11.26 17.89 -11.92
C SER A 142 11.52 17.67 -13.41
N SER A 143 10.79 16.75 -14.04
CA SER A 143 10.84 16.53 -15.51
C SER A 143 9.75 17.30 -16.28
N ALA A 144 8.86 18.02 -15.58
CA ALA A 144 7.97 18.97 -16.21
C ALA A 144 8.77 20.10 -16.86
N MET A 145 8.69 20.21 -18.19
CA MET A 145 9.35 21.30 -18.91
C MET A 145 8.87 22.65 -18.36
N PRO A 146 9.78 23.62 -18.16
CA PRO A 146 9.39 24.95 -17.68
C PRO A 146 8.40 25.55 -18.67
N VAL A 147 7.14 25.70 -18.23
CA VAL A 147 6.07 26.30 -19.02
C VAL A 147 6.49 27.75 -19.29
N THR A 148 6.80 28.03 -20.54
CA THR A 148 7.21 29.37 -20.94
C THR A 148 5.94 30.20 -21.11
N GLU A 149 5.66 31.07 -20.15
CA GLU A 149 4.48 31.92 -20.21
C GLU A 149 4.76 33.06 -21.20
N VAL A 150 4.07 33.03 -22.34
CA VAL A 150 4.15 34.08 -23.36
C VAL A 150 3.00 35.05 -23.13
N LYS A 151 3.31 36.29 -22.74
CA LYS A 151 2.31 37.37 -22.58
C LYS A 151 2.46 38.36 -23.72
N GLN A 152 1.32 38.72 -24.32
CA GLN A 152 1.25 39.71 -25.38
C GLN A 152 0.83 41.06 -24.77
N LEU A 153 1.68 42.07 -24.95
CA LEU A 153 1.49 43.42 -24.45
C LEU A 153 1.52 44.38 -25.65
N GLY A 154 0.33 44.69 -26.17
CA GLY A 154 0.17 45.40 -27.44
C GLY A 154 0.73 44.58 -28.62
N ASP A 155 1.55 45.22 -29.45
CA ASP A 155 2.19 44.59 -30.62
C ASP A 155 3.43 43.76 -30.26
N PHE A 156 3.84 43.77 -28.99
CA PHE A 156 5.03 43.06 -28.53
C PHE A 156 4.66 41.73 -27.84
N ARG A 157 5.41 40.69 -28.20
CA ARG A 157 5.33 39.37 -27.57
C ARG A 157 6.49 39.21 -26.59
N VAL A 158 6.18 39.13 -25.30
CA VAL A 158 7.17 39.00 -24.22
C VAL A 158 7.15 37.56 -23.72
N ILE A 159 8.32 36.91 -23.76
CA ILE A 159 8.53 35.55 -23.22
C ILE A 159 9.16 35.71 -21.84
N LEU A 160 8.37 35.44 -20.79
CA LEU A 160 8.86 35.53 -19.41
C LEU A 160 9.49 34.20 -19.03
N LYS A 161 10.82 34.18 -18.88
CA LYS A 161 11.54 33.06 -18.24
C LYS A 161 11.49 33.28 -16.73
N ALA A 162 10.95 32.32 -15.98
CA ALA A 162 10.92 32.40 -14.52
C ALA A 162 12.35 32.50 -13.97
N GLU A 163 12.59 33.51 -13.16
CA GLU A 163 13.88 33.75 -12.51
C GLU A 163 14.06 32.73 -11.36
N PRO A 164 15.21 32.05 -11.26
CA PRO A 164 15.46 31.10 -10.18
C PRO A 164 15.51 31.84 -8.83
N PRO A 165 14.94 31.27 -7.75
CA PRO A 165 14.86 31.94 -6.46
C PRO A 165 16.25 32.22 -5.87
N ALA A 166 16.40 33.41 -5.28
CA ALA A 166 17.65 33.94 -4.74
C ALA A 166 18.23 33.07 -3.60
N GLN A 167 19.50 32.70 -3.72
CA GLN A 167 20.28 32.03 -2.68
C GLN A 167 20.64 33.01 -1.55
N ARG A 168 20.27 32.67 -0.31
CA ARG A 168 20.69 33.41 0.91
C ARG A 168 22.05 32.92 1.41
N SER A 169 22.85 33.87 1.86
CA SER A 169 24.27 33.76 2.26
C SER A 169 24.53 32.88 3.49
N ALA A 170 25.68 32.21 3.45
CA ALA A 170 26.10 31.07 4.26
C ALA A 170 26.55 31.36 5.72
N ILE A 171 26.28 30.40 6.59
CA ILE A 171 26.98 30.13 7.87
C ILE A 171 28.15 29.16 7.57
N PRO A 172 29.29 29.20 8.29
CA PRO A 172 30.50 28.47 7.90
C PRO A 172 30.30 26.94 7.86
N SER A 173 30.72 26.38 6.73
CA SER A 173 30.57 25.03 6.19
C SER A 173 30.77 23.83 7.13
N LEU A 174 29.71 23.05 7.32
CA LEU A 174 29.76 21.60 7.04
C LEU A 174 29.17 21.40 5.65
N HIS A 175 29.87 20.68 4.78
CA HIS A 175 29.39 20.43 3.43
C HIS A 175 28.14 19.53 3.46
N PRO A 176 27.08 19.84 2.68
CA PRO A 176 26.01 18.90 2.37
C PRO A 176 26.60 17.77 1.52
N GLY A 177 27.18 16.78 2.20
CA GLY A 177 27.90 15.67 1.59
C GLY A 177 26.93 14.60 1.12
N THR A 178 26.98 14.32 -0.18
CA THR A 178 26.66 13.02 -0.83
C THR A 178 25.38 12.32 -0.38
N LYS A 179 24.41 12.28 -1.30
CA LYS A 179 23.10 11.60 -1.33
C LYS A 179 23.05 10.19 -0.71
N VAL A 180 23.25 10.08 0.59
CA VAL A 180 23.01 8.88 1.37
C VAL A 180 21.73 9.15 2.14
N ASN A 181 20.61 8.66 1.61
CA ASN A 181 19.32 8.60 2.30
C ASN A 181 19.29 7.48 3.35
N GLU A 182 20.45 6.95 3.74
CA GLU A 182 20.54 5.95 4.78
C GLU A 182 20.55 6.63 6.13
N PHE A 183 19.55 6.27 6.93
CA PHE A 183 19.53 6.55 8.34
C PHE A 183 20.64 5.70 8.96
N ALA A 184 21.68 6.32 9.52
CA ALA A 184 22.54 5.58 10.41
C ALA A 184 21.65 5.07 11.55
N VAL A 185 21.37 3.76 11.57
CA VAL A 185 20.51 3.13 12.58
C VAL A 185 20.98 3.49 14.00
N SER A 186 22.29 3.69 14.16
CA SER A 186 22.92 4.24 15.37
C SER A 186 22.33 5.57 15.84
N ASP A 187 22.01 6.53 14.97
CA ASP A 187 21.44 7.82 15.35
C ASP A 187 20.00 7.67 15.86
N VAL A 188 19.20 6.81 15.22
CA VAL A 188 17.82 6.50 15.66
C VAL A 188 17.84 5.76 17.00
N LEU A 189 18.76 4.81 17.17
CA LEU A 189 18.96 4.09 18.43
C LEU A 189 19.47 5.01 19.54
N THR A 190 20.29 6.01 19.21
CA THR A 190 20.76 7.03 20.15
C THR A 190 19.60 7.90 20.61
N TYR A 191 18.76 8.37 19.68
CA TYR A 191 17.54 9.11 20.02
C TYR A 191 16.59 8.29 20.90
N ARG A 192 16.36 7.01 20.56
CA ARG A 192 15.55 6.09 21.38
C ARG A 192 16.10 5.97 22.81
N THR A 193 17.42 5.78 22.93
CA THR A 193 18.08 5.62 24.24
C THR A 193 17.95 6.89 25.07
N PHE A 194 18.18 8.05 24.44
CA PHE A 194 17.97 9.37 25.05
C PHE A 194 16.53 9.55 25.54
N ALA A 195 15.54 9.28 24.69
CA ALA A 195 14.14 9.49 25.01
C ALA A 195 13.67 8.53 26.13
N ALA A 196 14.15 7.29 26.14
CA ALA A 196 13.90 6.32 27.21
C ALA A 196 14.54 6.73 28.54
N GLU A 197 15.75 7.29 28.52
CA GLU A 197 16.40 7.83 29.72
C GLU A 197 15.63 9.02 30.29
N ARG A 198 15.14 9.92 29.44
CA ARG A 198 14.33 11.08 29.87
C ARG A 198 12.99 10.67 30.45
N LEU A 199 12.31 9.70 29.82
CA LEU A 199 11.06 9.15 30.33
C LEU A 199 11.24 8.52 31.72
N ARG A 200 12.35 7.80 31.97
CA ARG A 200 12.67 7.23 33.28
C ARG A 200 12.90 8.27 34.38
N ARG A 201 13.33 9.48 34.03
CA ARG A 201 13.58 10.58 34.98
C ARG A 201 12.36 11.48 35.20
N HIS A 202 11.22 11.19 34.58
CA HIS A 202 10.01 11.99 34.71
C HIS A 202 9.36 11.81 36.11
N PRO A 203 9.09 12.90 36.87
CA PRO A 203 8.62 12.81 38.27
C PRO A 203 7.11 12.56 38.41
N GLY A 204 6.35 12.75 37.33
CA GLY A 204 4.89 12.55 37.33
C GLY A 204 4.48 11.08 37.30
N SER A 205 3.18 10.85 37.43
CA SER A 205 2.58 9.51 37.25
C SER A 205 2.90 8.91 35.87
N VAL A 206 2.80 7.59 35.74
CA VAL A 206 3.06 6.87 34.47
C VAL A 206 2.27 7.48 33.30
N ASN A 207 1.00 7.81 33.50
CA ASN A 207 0.15 8.41 32.47
C ASN A 207 0.64 9.82 32.06
N GLN A 208 1.05 10.64 33.02
CA GLN A 208 1.63 11.96 32.74
C GLN A 208 2.97 11.84 31.99
N ALA A 209 3.80 10.88 32.39
CA ALA A 209 5.08 10.60 31.75
C ALA A 209 4.92 10.16 30.28
N ILE A 210 3.93 9.29 30.00
CA ILE A 210 3.60 8.86 28.63
C ILE A 210 3.11 10.04 27.79
N GLN A 211 2.17 10.85 28.30
CA GLN A 211 1.66 12.01 27.57
C GLN A 211 2.75 13.04 27.28
N TRP A 212 3.58 13.34 28.29
CA TRP A 212 4.75 14.21 28.13
C TRP A 212 5.71 13.69 27.06
N PHE A 213 6.03 12.39 27.08
CA PHE A 213 6.90 11.77 26.08
C PHE A 213 6.33 11.87 24.66
N LEU A 214 5.04 11.58 24.48
CA LEU A 214 4.41 11.64 23.16
C LEU A 214 4.44 13.05 22.57
N ASP A 215 4.17 14.07 23.40
CA ASP A 215 4.24 15.47 22.97
C ASP A 215 5.67 15.88 22.58
N ARG A 216 6.67 15.55 23.41
CA ARG A 216 8.08 15.89 23.13
C ARG A 216 8.66 15.15 21.95
N ASP A 217 8.30 13.88 21.79
CA ASP A 217 8.71 13.08 20.63
C ASP A 217 8.09 13.62 19.34
N HIS A 218 6.81 13.96 19.36
CA HIS A 218 6.15 14.58 18.21
C HIS A 218 6.81 15.92 17.82
N GLN A 219 7.03 16.81 18.78
CA GLN A 219 7.70 18.10 18.53
C GLN A 219 9.12 17.90 17.97
N THR A 220 9.87 16.94 18.50
CA THR A 220 11.23 16.64 18.01
C THR A 220 11.22 16.12 16.58
N ARG A 221 10.27 15.24 16.23
CA ARG A 221 10.12 14.71 14.86
C ARG A 221 9.64 15.77 13.86
N VAL A 222 8.70 16.63 14.24
CA VAL A 222 8.23 17.74 13.40
C VAL A 222 9.38 18.69 13.11
N ALA A 223 10.17 19.03 14.14
CA ALA A 223 11.32 19.90 13.99
C ALA A 223 12.38 19.24 13.09
N ALA A 224 12.72 17.96 13.31
CA ALA A 224 13.62 17.21 12.45
C ALA A 224 13.15 17.16 10.98
N GLY A 225 11.84 17.10 10.74
CA GLY A 225 11.26 17.20 9.41
C GLY A 225 11.59 18.51 8.68
N ALA A 226 11.75 19.63 9.39
CA ALA A 226 12.16 20.89 8.79
C ALA A 226 13.63 20.87 8.31
N LEU A 227 14.55 20.30 9.11
CA LEU A 227 15.95 20.11 8.67
C LEU A 227 16.05 19.05 7.57
N TYR A 228 15.22 18.02 7.61
CA TYR A 228 15.16 17.04 6.53
C TYR A 228 14.74 17.68 5.21
N ALA A 229 13.81 18.64 5.24
CA ALA A 229 13.44 19.43 4.06
C ALA A 229 14.56 20.37 3.57
N GLU A 230 15.57 20.64 4.40
CA GLU A 230 16.82 21.35 4.05
C GLU A 230 17.94 20.37 3.65
N ASP A 231 17.59 19.16 3.22
CA ASP A 231 18.49 18.10 2.76
C ASP A 231 19.43 17.50 3.83
N TYR A 232 19.13 17.66 5.12
CA TYR A 232 19.83 16.91 6.17
C TYR A 232 19.36 15.44 6.20
N PRO A 233 20.25 14.45 6.33
CA PRO A 233 19.85 13.08 6.63
C PRO A 233 18.99 13.04 7.90
N PHE A 234 17.86 12.33 7.90
CA PHE A 234 16.90 12.41 9.00
C PHE A 234 17.48 11.99 10.36
N GLY A 235 18.40 11.02 10.38
CA GLY A 235 19.13 10.65 11.60
C GLY A 235 19.97 11.79 12.16
N GLU A 236 20.67 12.51 11.28
CA GLU A 236 21.43 13.71 11.63
C GLU A 236 20.51 14.87 12.03
N ALA A 237 19.39 15.07 11.33
CA ALA A 237 18.38 16.05 11.67
C ALA A 237 17.79 15.80 13.07
N LEU A 238 17.43 14.55 13.39
CA LEU A 238 17.00 14.14 14.73
C LEU A 238 18.09 14.43 15.75
N ARG A 239 19.33 14.01 15.48
CA ARG A 239 20.47 14.21 16.37
C ARG A 239 20.77 15.69 16.63
N GLN A 240 20.79 16.50 15.59
CA GLN A 240 20.93 17.96 15.68
C GLN A 240 19.83 18.56 16.54
N PHE A 241 18.58 18.12 16.37
CA PHE A 241 17.49 18.64 17.19
C PHE A 241 17.58 18.21 18.64
N PHE A 242 17.69 16.91 18.96
CA PHE A 242 17.65 16.49 20.36
C PHE A 242 18.91 16.86 21.14
N LEU A 243 20.09 16.96 20.50
CA LEU A 243 21.32 17.41 21.16
C LEU A 243 21.40 18.93 21.32
N HIS A 244 21.04 19.70 20.29
CA HIS A 244 21.34 21.14 20.26
C HIS A 244 20.12 22.06 20.43
N LYS A 245 18.93 21.65 19.96
CA LYS A 245 17.76 22.55 19.88
C LYS A 245 16.63 22.21 20.85
N THR A 246 16.41 20.93 21.15
CA THR A 246 15.31 20.47 22.02
C THR A 246 15.79 19.90 23.34
N ALA A 247 17.10 19.90 23.64
CA ALA A 247 17.62 19.51 24.95
C ALA A 247 16.89 20.26 26.10
N VAL A 248 16.47 21.51 25.87
CA VAL A 248 15.65 22.33 26.78
C VAL A 248 14.20 21.83 26.86
N LEU A 249 13.58 21.40 25.76
CA LEU A 249 12.23 20.82 25.74
C LEU A 249 12.16 19.45 26.46
N TRP A 250 13.28 18.72 26.44
CA TRP A 250 13.46 17.45 27.16
C TRP A 250 13.97 17.64 28.60
N GLN A 251 14.13 18.89 29.06
CA GLN A 251 14.33 19.13 30.49
C GLN A 251 13.03 18.81 31.20
N VAL A 252 13.11 17.79 32.03
CA VAL A 252 12.10 17.48 33.03
C VAL A 252 12.18 18.61 34.06
N GLY A 253 11.47 19.71 33.79
CA GLY A 253 11.39 20.80 34.73
C GLY A 253 10.83 20.28 36.05
N ASN A 254 11.34 20.79 37.17
CA ASN A 254 10.59 20.81 38.42
C ASN A 254 9.32 21.65 38.14
N VAL A 255 8.28 21.01 37.63
CA VAL A 255 6.97 21.64 37.48
C VAL A 255 6.42 21.81 38.89
N GLY A 256 6.83 22.90 39.54
CA GLY A 256 5.95 23.52 40.52
C GLY A 256 4.64 23.80 39.80
N LEU A 257 3.54 23.30 40.38
CA LEU A 257 2.16 23.44 39.89
C LEU A 257 1.97 24.75 39.11
N ILE A 258 1.98 24.65 37.78
CA ILE A 258 1.48 25.73 36.93
C ILE A 258 -0.01 25.46 36.84
N ASP A 259 -0.79 26.28 37.54
CA ASP A 259 -2.25 26.27 37.43
C ASP A 259 -2.65 26.39 35.96
N GLU A 260 -3.54 25.49 35.54
CA GLU A 260 -4.14 25.48 34.21
C GLU A 260 -4.66 26.88 33.84
N PRO A 261 -4.30 27.45 32.69
CA PRO A 261 -4.89 28.70 32.25
C PRO A 261 -6.37 28.48 31.99
N THR A 262 -7.21 29.10 32.82
CA THR A 262 -8.66 29.05 32.73
C THR A 262 -9.09 29.60 31.37
N ARG A 263 -9.62 28.70 30.53
CA ARG A 263 -10.16 29.01 29.21
C ARG A 263 -11.29 30.05 29.35
N PRO A 264 -11.22 31.22 28.69
CA PRO A 264 -12.27 32.23 28.83
C PRO A 264 -13.58 31.71 28.24
N LYS A 265 -14.63 31.71 29.08
CA LYS A 265 -16.01 31.44 28.68
C LYS A 265 -16.45 32.54 27.72
N ARG A 266 -16.74 32.18 26.46
CA ARG A 266 -17.44 33.05 25.51
C ARG A 266 -18.86 33.29 26.05
N SER A 267 -19.13 34.50 26.53
CA SER A 267 -20.49 34.97 26.79
C SER A 267 -21.13 35.36 25.45
N SER A 268 -22.26 34.73 25.15
CA SER A 268 -23.16 35.14 24.07
C SER A 268 -24.08 36.24 24.59
N THR A 269 -23.78 37.49 24.24
CA THR A 269 -24.76 38.59 24.25
C THR A 269 -24.62 39.29 22.90
N ALA A 270 -25.50 38.93 21.97
CA ALA A 270 -25.61 39.58 20.67
C ALA A 270 -26.65 40.70 20.80
N THR A 271 -26.17 41.93 20.70
CA THR A 271 -26.97 43.15 20.54
C THR A 271 -27.49 43.19 19.11
N VAL A 272 -28.80 43.39 18.97
CA VAL A 272 -29.51 43.62 17.72
C VAL A 272 -29.32 45.09 17.34
N GLU A 273 -28.63 45.36 16.24
CA GLU A 273 -28.74 46.64 15.52
C GLU A 273 -29.08 46.37 14.05
N SER A 274 -30.20 46.97 13.66
CA SER A 274 -30.79 47.00 12.33
C SER A 274 -29.92 47.76 11.33
N ARG A 275 -29.61 47.13 10.19
CA ARG A 275 -29.12 47.83 8.99
C ARG A 275 -30.04 47.55 7.80
N GLN A 276 -30.42 48.64 7.16
CA GLN A 276 -31.35 48.77 6.06
C GLN A 276 -30.85 48.14 4.76
N ASP A 277 -31.86 47.82 3.96
CA ASP A 277 -31.90 47.22 2.64
C ASP A 277 -30.96 47.86 1.61
N ASP A 278 -30.17 47.01 0.93
CA ASP A 278 -29.75 47.22 -0.46
C ASP A 278 -29.98 45.92 -1.23
N ALA A 279 -30.75 46.02 -2.30
CA ALA A 279 -31.26 44.91 -3.10
C ALA A 279 -30.18 44.36 -4.05
N GLU A 280 -29.67 43.16 -3.77
CA GLU A 280 -28.90 42.36 -4.72
C GLU A 280 -29.79 41.35 -5.47
N LEU A 281 -29.68 41.35 -6.79
CA LEU A 281 -30.36 40.47 -7.73
C LEU A 281 -29.95 38.99 -7.54
N PRO A 282 -30.88 38.02 -7.73
CA PRO A 282 -30.59 36.61 -7.54
C PRO A 282 -29.68 36.05 -8.63
N ASN A 283 -28.54 35.51 -8.20
CA ASN A 283 -27.60 34.77 -9.03
C ASN A 283 -28.23 33.42 -9.46
N PRO A 284 -28.33 33.08 -10.76
CA PRO A 284 -28.99 31.85 -11.19
C PRO A 284 -28.18 30.62 -10.80
N THR A 285 -28.73 29.83 -9.89
CA THR A 285 -28.19 28.54 -9.46
C THR A 285 -28.12 27.59 -10.66
N ARG A 286 -26.90 27.20 -11.07
CA ARG A 286 -26.72 26.13 -12.07
C ARG A 286 -27.36 24.83 -11.57
N PRO A 287 -28.20 24.16 -12.38
CA PRO A 287 -28.72 22.85 -12.03
C PRO A 287 -27.57 21.85 -11.92
N ARG A 288 -27.48 21.21 -10.76
CA ARG A 288 -26.47 20.19 -10.47
C ARG A 288 -26.93 18.88 -11.12
N VAL A 289 -26.24 18.46 -12.18
CA VAL A 289 -26.48 17.17 -12.85
C VAL A 289 -26.25 16.04 -11.84
N PRO A 290 -27.22 15.10 -11.65
CA PRO A 290 -27.05 13.96 -10.77
C PRO A 290 -25.90 13.09 -11.28
N ARG A 291 -24.91 12.87 -10.43
CA ARG A 291 -23.79 11.98 -10.70
C ARG A 291 -24.26 10.55 -10.42
N THR A 292 -25.00 9.96 -11.35
CA THR A 292 -25.33 8.53 -11.31
C THR A 292 -24.06 7.72 -11.56
N SER A 293 -24.02 6.53 -10.95
CA SER A 293 -22.94 5.54 -11.01
C SER A 293 -22.25 5.45 -12.37
N SER A 294 -20.93 5.38 -12.35
CA SER A 294 -19.99 5.37 -13.48
C SER A 294 -20.09 4.14 -14.39
N GLY A 295 -21.25 3.90 -14.99
CA GLY A 295 -21.35 3.08 -16.19
C GLY A 295 -21.08 3.95 -17.41
N GLN A 296 -20.13 3.57 -18.26
CA GLN A 296 -20.05 4.16 -19.60
C GLN A 296 -21.27 3.69 -20.37
N THR A 297 -22.23 4.60 -20.56
CA THR A 297 -23.32 4.40 -21.51
C THR A 297 -22.81 4.78 -22.89
N ASP A 298 -23.07 3.94 -23.88
CA ASP A 298 -22.90 4.33 -25.27
C ASP A 298 -23.82 5.52 -25.54
N SER A 299 -23.23 6.64 -25.96
CA SER A 299 -23.92 7.90 -26.20
C SER A 299 -24.93 7.82 -27.35
N SER A 300 -24.83 6.82 -28.22
CA SER A 300 -25.74 6.61 -29.35
C SER A 300 -26.95 5.73 -29.00
N THR A 301 -26.77 4.72 -28.13
CA THR A 301 -27.82 3.74 -27.80
C THR A 301 -28.39 3.89 -26.39
N GLY A 302 -27.73 4.64 -25.51
CA GLY A 302 -28.07 4.76 -24.10
C GLY A 302 -27.86 3.47 -23.30
N LYS A 303 -27.32 2.42 -23.92
CA LYS A 303 -27.08 1.12 -23.27
C LYS A 303 -25.77 1.17 -22.49
N THR A 304 -25.78 0.62 -21.27
CA THR A 304 -24.57 0.42 -20.48
C THR A 304 -23.67 -0.60 -21.18
N ILE A 305 -22.43 -0.21 -21.50
CA ILE A 305 -21.45 -1.10 -22.14
C ILE A 305 -21.00 -2.12 -21.09
N THR A 306 -21.24 -3.40 -21.36
CA THR A 306 -20.81 -4.50 -20.49
C THR A 306 -19.41 -4.99 -20.87
N SER A 307 -18.74 -5.71 -19.96
CA SER A 307 -17.47 -6.38 -20.27
C SER A 307 -17.59 -7.34 -21.46
N ASN A 308 -18.77 -7.94 -21.66
CA ASN A 308 -19.02 -8.85 -22.77
C ASN A 308 -19.08 -8.11 -24.11
N ASP A 309 -19.67 -6.91 -24.15
CA ASP A 309 -19.74 -6.09 -25.37
C ASP A 309 -18.32 -5.67 -25.82
N VAL A 310 -17.45 -5.32 -24.87
CA VAL A 310 -16.03 -4.99 -25.16
C VAL A 310 -15.27 -6.21 -25.66
N SER A 311 -15.44 -7.37 -25.02
CA SER A 311 -14.80 -8.61 -25.45
C SER A 311 -15.22 -9.00 -26.87
N GLN A 312 -16.51 -8.87 -27.22
CA GLN A 312 -17.00 -9.16 -28.56
C GLN A 312 -16.46 -8.20 -29.64
N ALA A 313 -16.18 -6.95 -29.28
CA ALA A 313 -15.69 -5.94 -30.23
C ALA A 313 -14.18 -6.05 -30.50
N VAL A 314 -13.40 -6.58 -29.56
CA VAL A 314 -11.92 -6.55 -29.61
C VAL A 314 -11.32 -7.92 -29.94
N LEU A 315 -11.96 -9.01 -29.54
CA LEU A 315 -11.40 -10.36 -29.64
C LEU A 315 -11.78 -11.02 -30.98
N VAL A 316 -10.84 -11.77 -31.55
CA VAL A 316 -11.04 -12.47 -32.83
C VAL A 316 -11.53 -13.90 -32.52
N PRO A 317 -12.77 -14.28 -32.87
CA PRO A 317 -13.35 -15.57 -32.45
C PRO A 317 -12.63 -16.80 -33.00
N GLU A 318 -11.85 -16.62 -34.06
CA GLU A 318 -11.09 -17.66 -34.76
C GLU A 318 -9.87 -18.11 -33.96
N GLU A 319 -9.32 -17.22 -33.12
CA GLU A 319 -8.20 -17.55 -32.23
C GLU A 319 -8.69 -18.38 -31.03
N PRO A 320 -8.15 -19.58 -30.78
CA PRO A 320 -8.63 -20.46 -29.71
C PRO A 320 -8.64 -19.80 -28.32
N PHE A 321 -7.60 -19.01 -28.02
CA PHE A 321 -7.48 -18.31 -26.74
C PHE A 321 -8.55 -17.22 -26.56
N ASP A 322 -8.82 -16.44 -27.62
CA ASP A 322 -9.83 -15.39 -27.63
C ASP A 322 -11.23 -15.98 -27.46
N ASN A 323 -11.53 -17.09 -28.12
CA ASN A 323 -12.79 -17.81 -27.93
C ASN A 323 -12.97 -18.30 -26.48
N MET A 324 -11.92 -18.81 -25.84
CA MET A 324 -11.95 -19.19 -24.43
C MET A 324 -12.20 -17.99 -23.53
N LEU A 325 -11.54 -16.86 -23.81
CA LEU A 325 -11.72 -15.60 -23.07
C LEU A 325 -13.15 -15.06 -23.22
N MET A 326 -13.71 -15.07 -24.43
CA MET A 326 -15.10 -14.68 -24.69
C MET A 326 -16.10 -15.56 -23.93
N LYS A 327 -15.89 -16.88 -23.89
CA LYS A 327 -16.72 -17.81 -23.12
C LYS A 327 -16.62 -17.54 -21.62
N ALA A 328 -15.42 -17.29 -21.09
CA ALA A 328 -15.24 -16.94 -19.70
C ALA A 328 -15.96 -15.62 -19.36
N ALA A 329 -15.77 -14.58 -20.20
CA ALA A 329 -16.43 -13.28 -20.04
C ALA A 329 -17.97 -13.40 -20.10
N SER A 330 -18.49 -14.26 -20.97
CA SER A 330 -19.94 -14.51 -21.07
C SER A 330 -20.52 -15.14 -19.81
N SER A 331 -19.89 -16.17 -19.23
CA SER A 331 -20.35 -16.74 -17.94
C SER A 331 -20.25 -15.72 -16.81
N PHE A 332 -19.19 -14.90 -16.82
CA PHE A 332 -19.03 -13.85 -15.82
C PHE A 332 -20.13 -12.78 -15.92
N ALA A 333 -20.49 -12.37 -17.14
CA ALA A 333 -21.60 -11.44 -17.36
C ALA A 333 -22.93 -12.01 -16.83
N ARG A 334 -23.20 -13.30 -17.06
CA ARG A 334 -24.39 -13.96 -16.50
C ARG A 334 -24.40 -14.02 -14.98
N CYS A 335 -23.23 -14.10 -14.33
CA CYS A 335 -23.16 -13.93 -12.88
C CYS A 335 -23.62 -12.53 -12.44
N TYR A 336 -23.25 -11.47 -13.17
CA TYR A 336 -23.71 -10.11 -12.90
C TYR A 336 -25.22 -9.93 -13.13
N ASP A 337 -25.78 -10.61 -14.12
CA ASP A 337 -27.24 -10.59 -14.35
C ASP A 337 -28.00 -11.17 -13.16
N GLN A 338 -27.39 -12.06 -12.39
CA GLN A 338 -27.94 -12.59 -11.14
C GLN A 338 -27.76 -11.65 -9.93
N LEU A 339 -26.98 -10.56 -10.05
CA LEU A 339 -26.80 -9.62 -8.94
C LEU A 339 -27.94 -8.61 -8.83
N SER A 340 -28.80 -8.46 -9.84
CA SER A 340 -29.99 -7.60 -9.71
C SER A 340 -31.00 -8.21 -8.73
N LYS A 341 -31.68 -7.35 -7.98
CA LYS A 341 -32.67 -7.77 -6.98
C LYS A 341 -33.84 -8.53 -7.61
N ASP A 342 -34.20 -8.18 -8.85
CA ASP A 342 -35.38 -8.70 -9.53
C ASP A 342 -35.13 -10.05 -10.23
N SER A 343 -33.86 -10.41 -10.47
CA SER A 343 -33.47 -11.59 -11.25
C SER A 343 -32.61 -12.59 -10.46
N PHE A 344 -32.34 -12.32 -9.17
CA PHE A 344 -31.45 -13.15 -8.37
C PHE A 344 -32.04 -14.53 -8.08
N GLN A 345 -31.32 -15.57 -8.53
CA GLN A 345 -31.60 -16.96 -8.21
C GLN A 345 -30.30 -17.62 -7.72
N PRO A 346 -30.20 -18.05 -6.44
CA PRO A 346 -28.97 -18.59 -5.86
C PRO A 346 -28.39 -19.77 -6.64
N ALA A 347 -29.24 -20.71 -7.07
CA ALA A 347 -28.81 -21.88 -7.83
C ALA A 347 -28.19 -21.52 -9.18
N THR A 348 -28.83 -20.57 -9.89
CA THR A 348 -28.36 -20.07 -11.19
C THR A 348 -27.03 -19.33 -11.03
N LEU A 349 -26.89 -18.49 -10.00
CA LEU A 349 -25.62 -17.81 -9.71
C LEU A 349 -24.50 -18.82 -9.42
N ALA A 350 -24.75 -19.82 -8.57
CA ALA A 350 -23.75 -20.83 -8.23
C ALA A 350 -23.30 -21.63 -9.47
N GLN A 351 -24.23 -21.99 -10.36
CA GLN A 351 -23.95 -22.67 -11.61
C GLN A 351 -23.08 -21.82 -12.55
N GLU A 352 -23.47 -20.56 -12.79
CA GLU A 352 -22.72 -19.65 -13.66
C GLU A 352 -21.35 -19.29 -13.09
N ALA A 353 -21.25 -19.14 -11.76
CA ALA A 353 -20.00 -18.89 -11.06
C ALA A 353 -19.03 -20.08 -11.20
N PHE A 354 -19.53 -21.30 -11.05
CA PHE A 354 -18.76 -22.51 -11.28
C PHE A 354 -18.28 -22.61 -12.74
N GLU A 355 -19.18 -22.37 -13.69
CA GLU A 355 -18.83 -22.40 -15.11
C GLU A 355 -17.77 -21.36 -15.46
N PHE A 356 -17.89 -20.13 -14.95
CA PHE A 356 -16.87 -19.10 -15.07
C PHE A 356 -15.53 -19.56 -14.48
N ALA A 357 -15.51 -20.07 -13.26
CA ALA A 357 -14.28 -20.50 -12.60
C ALA A 357 -13.59 -21.64 -13.36
N SER A 358 -14.35 -22.63 -13.85
CA SER A 358 -13.81 -23.70 -14.70
C SER A 358 -13.16 -23.15 -15.96
N ARG A 359 -13.87 -22.26 -16.68
CA ARG A 359 -13.33 -21.62 -17.90
C ARG A 359 -12.10 -20.77 -17.61
N TYR A 360 -12.06 -20.08 -16.47
CA TYR A 360 -10.92 -19.26 -16.07
C TYR A 360 -9.68 -20.11 -15.73
N VAL A 361 -9.86 -21.29 -15.12
CA VAL A 361 -8.77 -22.26 -14.89
C VAL A 361 -8.22 -22.77 -16.22
N ASP A 362 -9.09 -23.11 -17.17
CA ASP A 362 -8.64 -23.57 -18.48
C ASP A 362 -7.93 -22.46 -19.26
N LEU A 363 -8.42 -21.22 -19.15
CA LEU A 363 -7.77 -20.04 -19.72
C LEU A 363 -6.38 -19.79 -19.12
N ASN A 364 -6.20 -20.02 -17.81
CA ASN A 364 -4.89 -19.94 -17.16
C ASN A 364 -3.92 -20.99 -17.70
N LYS A 365 -4.36 -22.25 -17.83
CA LYS A 365 -3.54 -23.33 -18.40
C LYS A 365 -3.12 -23.02 -19.84
N GLU A 366 -4.03 -22.51 -20.65
CA GLU A 366 -3.74 -22.15 -22.04
C GLU A 366 -2.79 -20.94 -22.12
N ALA A 367 -2.96 -19.94 -21.26
CA ALA A 367 -2.02 -18.83 -21.15
C ALA A 367 -0.61 -19.31 -20.79
N GLU A 368 -0.48 -20.24 -19.85
CA GLU A 368 0.80 -20.84 -19.46
C GLU A 368 1.42 -21.65 -20.60
N ARG A 369 0.62 -22.44 -21.33
CA ARG A 369 1.06 -23.19 -22.52
C ARG A 369 1.65 -22.27 -23.59
N LEU A 370 1.05 -21.08 -23.76
CA LEU A 370 1.50 -20.05 -24.70
C LEU A 370 2.64 -19.17 -24.14
N GLY A 371 3.11 -19.42 -22.92
CA GLY A 371 4.16 -18.62 -22.27
C GLY A 371 3.70 -17.22 -21.84
N MET A 372 2.38 -16.97 -21.82
CA MET A 372 1.80 -15.71 -21.39
C MET A 372 1.64 -15.69 -19.86
N LYS A 373 2.04 -14.57 -19.23
CA LYS A 373 1.84 -14.36 -17.79
C LYS A 373 0.47 -13.73 -17.48
N LEU A 374 -0.58 -14.20 -18.15
CA LEU A 374 -1.96 -13.71 -18.03
C LEU A 374 -2.83 -14.70 -17.23
N CYS A 375 -4.01 -14.24 -16.79
CA CYS A 375 -5.06 -15.04 -16.18
C CYS A 375 -4.65 -15.91 -14.98
N LYS A 376 -3.65 -15.50 -14.20
CA LYS A 376 -3.24 -16.22 -12.98
C LYS A 376 -4.42 -16.43 -12.04
N ILE A 377 -4.55 -17.65 -11.52
CA ILE A 377 -5.52 -17.97 -10.48
C ILE A 377 -5.11 -17.26 -9.19
N LYS A 378 -6.02 -16.48 -8.62
CA LYS A 378 -5.83 -15.74 -7.38
C LYS A 378 -6.75 -16.31 -6.29
N PRO A 379 -6.41 -16.14 -5.00
CA PRO A 379 -7.32 -16.50 -3.89
C PRO A 379 -8.72 -15.89 -4.01
N LYS A 380 -8.85 -14.73 -4.67
CA LYS A 380 -10.14 -14.10 -4.96
C LYS A 380 -11.11 -14.98 -5.77
N LEU A 381 -10.62 -15.90 -6.61
CA LEU A 381 -11.49 -16.82 -7.36
C LEU A 381 -12.17 -17.83 -6.43
N ARG A 382 -11.44 -18.33 -5.42
CA ARG A 382 -12.01 -19.22 -4.39
C ARG A 382 -13.06 -18.48 -3.57
N MET A 383 -12.74 -17.29 -3.09
CA MET A 383 -13.68 -16.45 -2.34
C MET A 383 -14.96 -16.15 -3.16
N PHE A 384 -14.80 -15.85 -4.46
CA PHE A 384 -15.92 -15.66 -5.39
C PHE A 384 -16.84 -16.89 -5.45
N LEU A 385 -16.27 -18.10 -5.53
CA LEU A 385 -17.04 -19.34 -5.53
C LEU A 385 -17.76 -19.56 -4.19
N GLU A 386 -17.04 -19.43 -3.06
CA GLU A 386 -17.64 -19.60 -1.73
C GLU A 386 -18.83 -18.64 -1.52
N LEU A 387 -18.70 -17.39 -1.94
CA LEU A 387 -19.79 -16.41 -1.87
C LEU A 387 -20.96 -16.78 -2.78
N SER A 388 -20.69 -17.30 -3.97
CA SER A 388 -21.75 -17.70 -4.91
C SER A 388 -22.51 -18.94 -4.44
N TYR A 389 -21.81 -19.92 -3.84
CA TYR A 389 -22.41 -21.14 -3.31
C TYR A 389 -23.18 -20.93 -1.99
N CYS A 390 -22.68 -20.06 -1.12
CA CYS A 390 -23.26 -19.85 0.21
C CYS A 390 -24.27 -18.69 0.26
N CYS A 391 -24.58 -18.04 -0.87
CA CYS A 391 -25.50 -16.91 -0.85
C CYS A 391 -26.94 -17.35 -0.57
N THR A 392 -27.49 -16.91 0.56
CA THR A 392 -28.91 -17.09 0.90
C THR A 392 -29.76 -15.92 0.42
N CYS A 393 -29.13 -14.81 0.02
CA CYS A 393 -29.75 -13.58 -0.45
C CYS A 393 -28.88 -12.95 -1.53
N SER A 394 -29.46 -12.00 -2.28
CA SER A 394 -28.78 -11.39 -3.42
C SER A 394 -27.45 -10.81 -2.97
N PRO A 395 -26.32 -11.22 -3.57
CA PRO A 395 -25.05 -10.67 -3.19
C PRO A 395 -25.01 -9.15 -3.39
N SER A 396 -25.79 -8.52 -4.27
CA SER A 396 -25.79 -7.04 -4.32
C SER A 396 -26.25 -6.36 -3.03
N ALA A 397 -26.96 -7.07 -2.15
CA ALA A 397 -27.35 -6.58 -0.83
C ALA A 397 -26.21 -6.62 0.20
N ASN A 398 -25.27 -7.56 0.07
CA ASN A 398 -24.28 -7.89 1.11
C ASN A 398 -22.83 -7.89 0.61
N TRP A 399 -22.63 -8.13 -0.68
CA TRP A 399 -21.38 -8.12 -1.43
C TRP A 399 -21.01 -6.68 -1.69
N CYS A 400 -20.50 -6.08 -0.63
CA CYS A 400 -20.09 -4.71 -0.63
C CYS A 400 -18.74 -4.58 -1.36
N TYR A 401 -18.75 -4.48 -2.69
CA TYR A 401 -17.81 -3.56 -3.35
C TYR A 401 -17.95 -2.13 -2.79
N ARG A 402 -19.07 -1.84 -2.11
CA ARG A 402 -19.23 -0.72 -1.19
C ARG A 402 -18.25 -0.70 0.00
N ASP A 403 -17.76 -1.84 0.48
CA ASP A 403 -16.81 -1.92 1.60
C ASP A 403 -15.37 -1.76 1.11
N GLU A 404 -15.06 -2.25 -0.09
CA GLU A 404 -13.78 -1.93 -0.75
C GLU A 404 -13.67 -0.41 -1.01
N ASP A 405 -14.77 0.24 -1.44
CA ASP A 405 -14.83 1.71 -1.59
C ASP A 405 -14.96 2.45 -0.24
N PHE A 406 -15.48 1.80 0.81
CA PHE A 406 -15.52 2.35 2.16
C PHE A 406 -14.10 2.64 2.65
N ALA A 407 -13.18 1.69 2.52
CA ALA A 407 -11.79 1.89 2.91
C ALA A 407 -11.13 3.05 2.15
N GLY A 408 -11.37 3.14 0.84
CA GLY A 408 -10.88 4.25 0.02
C GLY A 408 -11.48 5.61 0.42
N LYS A 409 -12.79 5.67 0.65
CA LYS A 409 -13.50 6.88 1.07
C LYS A 409 -13.14 7.31 2.50
N VAL A 410 -12.95 6.36 3.42
CA VAL A 410 -12.47 6.61 4.78
C VAL A 410 -11.04 7.11 4.75
N ALA A 411 -10.15 6.48 3.96
CA ALA A 411 -8.78 6.97 3.78
C ALA A 411 -8.77 8.40 3.23
N MET A 412 -9.55 8.68 2.19
CA MET A 412 -9.75 10.05 1.65
C MET A 412 -10.33 11.03 2.67
N ALA A 413 -11.23 10.58 3.55
CA ALA A 413 -11.75 11.40 4.64
C ALA A 413 -10.72 11.63 5.76
N ALA A 414 -9.79 10.68 5.96
CA ALA A 414 -8.67 10.80 6.88
C ALA A 414 -7.62 11.81 6.38
N PHE A 415 -7.44 11.93 5.06
CA PHE A 415 -6.59 12.94 4.41
C PHE A 415 -7.16 14.38 4.44
N ARG A 416 -7.76 14.81 5.56
CA ARG A 416 -8.28 16.18 5.70
C ARG A 416 -7.18 17.18 6.05
N ARG A 417 -7.28 18.41 5.51
CA ARG A 417 -6.32 19.50 5.70
C ARG A 417 -6.43 20.24 7.06
N GLY A 418 -7.37 19.86 7.93
CA GLY A 418 -7.56 20.50 9.24
C GLY A 418 -8.64 19.83 10.11
N GLY A 419 -8.68 20.20 11.40
CA GLY A 419 -9.58 19.64 12.41
C GLY A 419 -8.92 18.60 13.33
N ALA A 420 -9.63 18.18 14.39
CA ALA A 420 -9.10 17.21 15.34
C ALA A 420 -8.88 15.85 14.67
N ASN A 421 -7.64 15.34 14.63
CA ASN A 421 -7.33 14.05 14.03
C ASN A 421 -7.57 12.88 15.01
N THR A 422 -8.81 12.78 15.50
CA THR A 422 -9.24 11.67 16.36
C THR A 422 -10.11 10.71 15.57
N VAL A 423 -10.10 9.42 15.96
CA VAL A 423 -10.94 8.38 15.36
C VAL A 423 -12.41 8.79 15.36
N ARG A 424 -12.87 9.41 16.46
CA ARG A 424 -14.23 9.95 16.57
C ARG A 424 -14.52 11.02 15.53
N ALA A 425 -13.65 12.02 15.38
CA ALA A 425 -13.85 13.10 14.42
C ALA A 425 -13.74 12.63 12.97
N LEU A 426 -13.00 11.55 12.70
CA LEU A 426 -12.96 10.89 11.39
C LEU A 426 -14.28 10.15 11.12
N ALA A 427 -14.74 9.34 12.08
CA ALA A 427 -15.99 8.59 11.99
C ALA A 427 -17.21 9.52 11.82
N GLU A 428 -17.31 10.58 12.62
CA GLU A 428 -18.37 11.59 12.51
C GLU A 428 -18.33 12.30 11.14
N SER A 429 -17.15 12.71 10.68
CA SER A 429 -17.00 13.34 9.36
C SER A 429 -17.35 12.40 8.22
N TYR A 430 -16.99 11.13 8.32
CA TYR A 430 -17.33 10.12 7.34
C TYR A 430 -18.84 9.88 7.32
N PHE A 431 -19.46 9.68 8.50
CA PHE A 431 -20.89 9.42 8.63
C PHE A 431 -21.74 10.57 8.10
N LEU A 432 -21.36 11.82 8.38
CA LEU A 432 -22.04 13.01 7.83
C LEU A 432 -21.94 13.10 6.30
N ARG A 433 -20.79 12.74 5.72
CA ARG A 433 -20.61 12.67 4.26
C ARG A 433 -21.41 11.52 3.65
N TRP A 434 -21.43 10.37 4.31
CA TRP A 434 -22.20 9.22 3.87
C TRP A 434 -23.71 9.54 3.87
N LYS A 435 -24.21 10.15 4.96
CA LYS A 435 -25.60 10.59 5.09
C LYS A 435 -26.00 11.63 4.04
N SER A 436 -25.07 12.45 3.54
CA SER A 436 -25.36 13.40 2.46
C SER A 436 -25.27 12.80 1.05
N MET A 437 -24.61 11.64 0.89
CA MET A 437 -24.48 10.94 -0.38
C MET A 437 -25.62 9.94 -0.64
N TYR A 438 -26.21 9.38 0.43
CA TYR A 438 -27.20 8.33 0.33
C TYR A 438 -28.48 8.73 1.07
N ALA A 439 -29.63 8.46 0.46
CA ALA A 439 -30.91 8.56 1.17
C ALA A 439 -30.89 7.60 2.36
N VAL A 440 -31.24 8.11 3.54
CA VAL A 440 -31.34 7.28 4.75
C VAL A 440 -32.48 6.29 4.52
N PRO A 441 -32.24 4.97 4.66
CA PRO A 441 -33.32 4.00 4.54
C PRO A 441 -34.42 4.33 5.55
N GLU A 442 -35.66 4.42 5.08
CA GLU A 442 -36.82 4.44 5.97
C GLU A 442 -36.91 3.05 6.61
N LEU A 443 -37.02 3.02 7.94
CA LEU A 443 -37.28 1.77 8.66
C LEU A 443 -38.73 1.37 8.36
N CYS A 444 -38.91 0.31 7.56
CA CYS A 444 -40.20 -0.34 7.36
C CYS A 444 -40.64 -1.10 8.61
#